data_AF-A0A914MEQ9-F1
#
_entry.id   AF-A0A914MEQ9-F1
#
_cell.length_a   1.000
_cell.length_b   1.000
_cell.length_c   1.000
_cell.angle_alpha   90.00
_cell.angle_beta   90.00
_cell.angle_gamma   90.00
#
_symmetry.space_group_name_H-M   'P 1'
#
loop_
_entity.id
_entity.type
_entity.pdbx_description
1 polymer ?
#
loop_
_entity_poly.entity_id
_entity_poly.type
_entity_poly.pdbx_seq_one_letter_code
_entity_poly.pdbx_strand_id
1 'polypeptide(L)'
;METLQNISLPVIAEVDGLVTAAATQLVGSCDIVAATKRSTFSCPGIKIGLFCNTPGIALARNLPRKLAMDMLLTAREITAQEALNFGLISRLVEDGKAKEEVLAISEEICKYSRHICDLGKAFFYTQIEQNIATANRQGATVMCNNLKLPDAKEGISAFLQKRKPKWVE
;
A
#
# COMPACT_ATOMS: atom_id res chain seq x y z
N MET A 1 13.37 3.59 -2.48
CA MET A 1 11.99 4.04 -2.27
C MET A 1 11.47 3.74 -0.85
N GLU A 2 12.33 3.26 0.05
CA GLU A 2 11.98 2.84 1.41
C GLU A 2 11.36 3.96 2.26
N THR A 3 11.67 5.22 1.97
CA THR A 3 11.09 6.38 2.65
C THR A 3 9.56 6.34 2.66
N LEU A 4 8.90 5.91 1.58
CA LEU A 4 7.42 5.85 1.53
C LEU A 4 6.85 4.84 2.52
N GLN A 5 7.54 3.73 2.73
CA GLN A 5 7.13 2.67 3.66
C GLN A 5 7.50 3.02 5.11
N ASN A 6 8.55 3.82 5.31
CA ASN A 6 9.06 4.18 6.63
C ASN A 6 8.46 5.46 7.22
N ILE A 7 7.72 6.27 6.45
CA ILE A 7 7.01 7.43 7.01
C ILE A 7 5.78 6.98 7.82
N SER A 8 5.48 7.74 8.87
CA SER A 8 4.39 7.44 9.81
C SER A 8 2.98 7.61 9.26
N LEU A 9 2.85 8.24 8.08
CA LEU A 9 1.56 8.45 7.42
C LEU A 9 1.36 7.43 6.29
N PRO A 10 0.12 6.95 6.07
CA PRO A 10 -0.22 6.21 4.86
C PRO A 10 0.02 7.06 3.61
N VAL A 11 0.55 6.41 2.57
CA VAL A 11 0.83 6.98 1.26
C VAL A 11 -0.13 6.37 0.26
N ILE A 12 -0.95 7.21 -0.35
CA ILE A 12 -1.96 6.81 -1.34
C ILE A 12 -1.52 7.34 -2.70
N ALA A 13 -1.45 6.47 -3.71
CA ALA A 13 -1.18 6.88 -5.08
C ALA A 13 -2.49 7.12 -5.86
N GLU A 14 -2.58 8.31 -6.47
CA GLU A 14 -3.55 8.63 -7.52
C GLU A 14 -2.92 8.29 -8.87
N VAL A 15 -3.46 7.31 -9.58
CA VAL A 15 -2.95 6.87 -10.89
C VAL A 15 -3.97 7.16 -11.97
N ASP A 16 -3.56 7.95 -12.96
CA ASP A 16 -4.43 8.30 -14.06
C ASP A 16 -3.74 8.29 -15.43
N GLY A 17 -3.56 7.07 -15.97
CA GLY A 17 -2.95 6.81 -17.27
C GLY A 17 -1.72 5.91 -17.19
N LEU A 18 -0.75 6.19 -18.04
CA LEU A 18 0.40 5.31 -18.26
C LEU A 18 1.43 5.40 -17.11
N VAL A 19 1.77 4.26 -16.52
CA VAL A 19 2.78 4.11 -15.47
C VAL A 19 3.89 3.19 -15.95
N THR A 20 5.10 3.71 -16.13
CA THR A 20 6.24 2.92 -16.65
C THR A 20 7.51 3.01 -15.82
N ALA A 21 8.29 1.92 -15.84
CA ALA A 21 9.62 1.82 -15.26
C ALA A 21 9.66 2.30 -13.80
N ALA A 22 10.38 3.39 -13.50
CA ALA A 22 10.50 3.92 -12.13
C ALA A 22 9.13 4.40 -11.56
N ALA A 23 8.18 4.80 -12.40
CA ALA A 23 6.83 5.12 -11.94
C ALA A 23 6.09 3.86 -11.44
N THR A 24 6.34 2.70 -12.06
CA THR A 24 5.81 1.41 -11.59
C THR A 24 6.41 1.04 -10.22
N GLN A 25 7.69 1.38 -10.00
CA GLN A 25 8.33 1.25 -8.70
C GLN A 25 7.67 2.15 -7.64
N LEU A 26 7.40 3.42 -7.99
CA LEU A 26 6.71 4.37 -7.11
C LEU A 26 5.35 3.83 -6.68
N VAL A 27 4.52 3.45 -7.66
CA VAL A 27 3.18 2.91 -7.40
C VAL A 27 3.23 1.66 -6.53
N GLY A 28 4.09 0.69 -6.86
CA GLY A 28 4.23 -0.54 -6.07
C GLY A 28 4.89 -0.35 -4.71
N SER A 29 5.33 0.86 -4.36
CA SER A 29 5.90 1.21 -3.05
C SER A 29 4.94 2.00 -2.17
N CYS A 30 3.79 2.45 -2.68
CA CYS A 30 2.74 3.10 -1.90
C CYS A 30 1.92 2.07 -1.08
N ASP A 31 1.26 2.52 -0.01
CA ASP A 31 0.43 1.66 0.83
C ASP A 31 -0.89 1.29 0.14
N ILE A 32 -1.48 2.26 -0.56
CA ILE A 32 -2.76 2.13 -1.27
C ILE A 32 -2.63 2.77 -2.64
N VAL A 33 -3.22 2.15 -3.67
CA VAL A 33 -3.22 2.69 -5.03
C VAL A 33 -4.65 2.69 -5.58
N ALA A 34 -5.11 3.87 -5.99
CA ALA A 34 -6.34 4.03 -6.76
C ALA A 34 -5.98 4.38 -8.21
N ALA A 35 -6.46 3.60 -9.17
CA ALA A 35 -6.17 3.81 -10.58
C ALA A 35 -7.45 3.87 -11.42
N THR A 36 -7.43 4.70 -12.47
CA THR A 36 -8.52 4.76 -13.44
C THR A 36 -8.50 3.57 -14.39
N LYS A 37 -9.65 3.27 -15.01
CA LYS A 37 -9.78 2.18 -16.00
C LYS A 37 -8.82 2.30 -17.17
N ARG A 38 -8.51 3.51 -17.62
CA ARG A 38 -7.53 3.72 -18.70
C ARG A 38 -6.07 3.56 -18.28
N SER A 39 -5.79 3.36 -17.00
CA SER A 39 -4.41 3.25 -16.53
C SER A 39 -3.77 1.94 -16.96
N THR A 40 -2.48 1.99 -17.27
CA THR A 40 -1.69 0.82 -17.67
C THR A 40 -0.31 0.82 -17.02
N PHE A 41 0.25 -0.36 -16.79
CA PHE A 41 1.49 -0.54 -16.04
C PHE A 41 2.48 -1.38 -16.85
N SER A 42 3.71 -0.89 -17.01
CA SER A 42 4.75 -1.65 -17.71
C SER A 42 6.17 -1.34 -17.19
N CYS A 43 7.12 -2.22 -17.51
CA CYS A 43 8.54 -2.02 -17.23
C CYS A 43 9.35 -2.19 -18.54
N PRO A 44 9.29 -1.22 -19.47
CA PRO A 44 9.76 -1.41 -20.84
C PRO A 44 11.28 -1.25 -21.03
N GLY A 45 12.06 -1.13 -19.95
CA GLY A 45 13.50 -0.84 -20.05
C GLY A 45 14.29 -1.85 -20.88
N ILE A 46 13.86 -3.12 -20.93
CA ILE A 46 14.48 -4.15 -21.78
C ILE A 46 14.49 -3.74 -23.27
N LYS A 47 13.50 -2.97 -23.74
CA LYS A 47 13.42 -2.47 -25.14
C LYS A 47 14.56 -1.52 -25.49
N ILE A 48 15.19 -0.90 -24.49
CA ILE A 48 16.31 0.04 -24.65
C ILE A 48 17.63 -0.52 -24.08
N GLY A 49 17.69 -1.84 -23.83
CA GLY A 49 18.88 -2.49 -23.28
C GLY A 49 19.13 -2.21 -21.79
N LEU A 50 18.16 -1.67 -21.05
CA LEU A 50 18.28 -1.35 -19.63
C LEU A 50 17.25 -2.12 -18.81
N PHE A 51 17.66 -3.21 -18.16
CA PHE A 51 16.74 -3.97 -17.32
C PHE A 51 16.19 -3.10 -16.18
N CYS A 52 14.88 -3.18 -15.94
CA CYS A 52 14.20 -2.49 -14.86
C CYS A 52 14.50 -3.15 -13.49
N ASN A 53 15.76 -3.09 -13.05
CA ASN A 53 16.24 -3.72 -11.82
C ASN A 53 15.46 -3.23 -10.60
N THR A 54 15.41 -1.91 -10.38
CA THR A 54 14.76 -1.34 -9.19
C THR A 54 13.23 -1.38 -9.26
N PRO A 55 12.54 -1.20 -10.42
CA PRO A 55 11.12 -1.54 -10.52
C PRO A 55 10.82 -3.01 -10.24
N GLY A 56 11.71 -3.92 -10.65
CA GLY A 56 11.57 -5.35 -10.39
C GLY A 56 11.49 -5.71 -8.91
N ILE A 57 12.12 -4.92 -8.02
CA ILE A 57 12.04 -5.08 -6.56
C ILE A 57 10.60 -4.90 -6.05
N ALA A 58 9.89 -3.89 -6.57
CA ALA A 58 8.49 -3.62 -6.21
C ALA A 58 7.54 -4.64 -6.86
N LEU A 59 7.76 -4.98 -8.15
CA LEU A 59 6.94 -5.98 -8.82
C LEU A 59 7.03 -7.36 -8.16
N ALA A 60 8.23 -7.79 -7.76
CA ALA A 60 8.41 -9.08 -7.11
C ALA A 60 7.75 -9.19 -5.72
N ARG A 61 7.48 -8.05 -5.06
CA ARG A 61 6.79 -8.00 -3.76
C ARG A 61 5.27 -7.90 -3.88
N ASN A 62 4.76 -7.41 -5.00
CA ASN A 62 3.32 -7.17 -5.19
C ASN A 62 2.65 -8.16 -6.16
N LEU A 63 3.40 -8.78 -7.08
CA LEU A 63 2.83 -9.62 -8.14
C LEU A 63 3.28 -11.08 -8.04
N PRO A 64 2.50 -12.02 -8.59
CA PRO A 64 2.97 -13.38 -8.83
C PRO A 64 4.25 -13.38 -9.67
N ARG A 65 5.23 -14.19 -9.26
CA ARG A 65 6.57 -14.23 -9.87
C ARG A 65 6.54 -14.35 -11.40
N LYS A 66 5.63 -15.15 -11.96
CA LYS A 66 5.54 -15.35 -13.41
C LYS A 66 5.05 -14.11 -14.14
N LEU A 67 4.09 -13.38 -13.57
CA LEU A 67 3.61 -12.13 -14.16
C LEU A 67 4.68 -11.04 -14.08
N ALA A 68 5.34 -10.90 -12.93
CA ALA A 68 6.43 -9.94 -12.78
C ALA A 68 7.57 -10.18 -13.79
N MET A 69 7.98 -11.44 -13.96
CA MET A 69 9.03 -11.78 -14.93
C MET A 69 8.58 -11.61 -16.38
N ASP A 70 7.32 -11.88 -16.71
CA ASP A 70 6.77 -11.59 -18.03
C ASP A 70 6.87 -10.09 -18.32
N MET A 71 6.34 -9.23 -17.45
CA MET A 71 6.43 -7.78 -17.59
C MET A 71 7.88 -7.26 -17.74
N LEU A 72 8.83 -7.81 -16.97
CA LEU A 72 10.23 -7.38 -16.98
C LEU A 72 11.02 -7.85 -18.21
N LEU A 73 10.75 -9.06 -18.69
CA LEU A 73 11.50 -9.68 -19.80
C LEU A 73 10.90 -9.39 -21.17
N THR A 74 9.58 -9.23 -21.25
CA THR A 74 8.87 -9.01 -22.52
C THR A 74 8.40 -7.57 -22.71
N ALA A 75 8.57 -6.73 -21.67
CA ALA A 75 7.98 -5.39 -21.62
C ALA A 75 6.45 -5.41 -21.82
N ARG A 76 5.78 -6.52 -21.47
CA ARG A 76 4.33 -6.62 -21.48
C ARG A 76 3.75 -5.53 -20.58
N GLU A 77 2.78 -4.83 -21.14
CA GLU A 77 1.92 -3.90 -20.41
C GLU A 77 0.72 -4.65 -19.85
N ILE A 78 0.33 -4.32 -18.62
CA ILE A 78 -0.89 -4.83 -17.99
C ILE A 78 -1.90 -3.69 -17.81
N THR A 79 -3.17 -4.02 -17.96
CA THR A 79 -4.29 -3.11 -17.72
C THR A 79 -4.49 -2.84 -16.22
N ALA A 80 -5.19 -1.76 -15.87
CA ALA A 80 -5.59 -1.51 -14.49
C ALA A 80 -6.47 -2.63 -13.91
N GLN A 81 -7.29 -3.28 -14.73
CA GLN A 81 -8.09 -4.43 -14.30
C GLN A 81 -7.21 -5.64 -13.94
N GLU A 82 -6.21 -5.96 -14.76
CA GLU A 82 -5.23 -7.00 -14.41
C GLU A 82 -4.43 -6.62 -13.16
N ALA A 83 -3.98 -5.37 -13.08
CA ALA A 83 -3.26 -4.86 -11.92
C ALA A 83 -4.07 -4.99 -10.62
N LEU A 84 -5.39 -4.77 -10.67
CA LEU A 84 -6.29 -5.00 -9.53
C LEU A 84 -6.37 -6.50 -9.19
N ASN A 85 -6.58 -7.35 -10.20
CA ASN A 85 -6.73 -8.79 -10.01
C ASN A 85 -5.49 -9.45 -9.39
N PHE A 86 -4.30 -8.93 -9.68
CA PHE A 86 -3.04 -9.44 -9.16
C PHE A 86 -2.47 -8.67 -7.97
N GLY A 87 -3.19 -7.65 -7.48
CA GLY A 87 -2.82 -6.92 -6.24
C GLY A 87 -1.76 -5.84 -6.40
N LEU A 88 -1.45 -5.39 -7.61
CA LEU A 88 -0.58 -4.22 -7.82
C LEU A 88 -1.29 -2.90 -7.51
N ILE A 89 -2.63 -2.86 -7.66
CA ILE A 89 -3.46 -1.73 -7.22
C ILE A 89 -4.56 -2.17 -6.26
N SER A 90 -5.06 -1.23 -5.45
CA SER A 90 -6.06 -1.49 -4.41
C SER A 90 -7.50 -1.15 -4.85
N ARG A 91 -7.66 -0.15 -5.72
CA ARG A 91 -8.95 0.35 -6.20
C ARG A 91 -8.89 0.67 -7.69
N LEU A 92 -9.92 0.22 -8.42
CA LEU A 92 -10.14 0.56 -9.82
C LEU A 92 -11.38 1.46 -9.90
N VAL A 93 -11.24 2.60 -10.55
CA VAL A 93 -12.32 3.60 -10.68
C VAL A 93 -12.50 4.05 -12.13
N GLU A 94 -13.63 4.70 -12.42
CA GLU A 94 -13.84 5.32 -13.73
C GLU A 94 -12.82 6.43 -14.00
N ASP A 95 -12.61 6.75 -15.27
CA ASP A 95 -11.76 7.85 -15.68
C ASP A 95 -12.26 9.19 -15.09
N GLY A 96 -11.34 10.00 -14.58
CA GLY A 96 -11.66 11.25 -13.88
C GLY A 96 -12.11 11.09 -12.41
N LYS A 97 -12.18 9.86 -11.89
CA LYS A 97 -12.58 9.59 -10.49
C LYS A 97 -11.44 9.24 -9.53
N ALA A 98 -10.20 9.12 -10.00
CA ALA A 98 -9.06 8.74 -9.16
C ALA A 98 -8.86 9.69 -7.97
N LYS A 99 -8.87 11.01 -8.20
CA LYS A 99 -8.73 12.00 -7.12
C LYS A 99 -9.83 11.93 -6.06
N GLU A 100 -11.08 11.75 -6.50
CA GLU A 100 -12.23 11.60 -5.60
C GLU A 100 -12.07 10.38 -4.71
N GLU A 101 -11.66 9.24 -5.27
CA GLU A 101 -11.40 8.01 -4.53
C GLU A 101 -10.24 8.19 -3.53
N VAL A 102 -9.13 8.83 -3.95
CA VAL A 102 -8.00 9.10 -3.04
C VAL A 102 -8.40 9.99 -1.88
N LEU A 103 -9.21 11.02 -2.12
CA LEU A 103 -9.77 11.86 -1.06
C LEU A 103 -10.67 11.06 -0.14
N ALA A 104 -11.56 10.22 -0.67
CA ALA A 104 -12.44 9.37 0.13
C ALA A 104 -11.65 8.40 1.03
N ILE A 105 -10.59 7.78 0.51
CA ILE A 105 -9.68 6.92 1.30
C ILE A 105 -8.98 7.74 2.39
N SER A 106 -8.50 8.94 2.05
CA SER A 106 -7.81 9.81 3.00
C SER A 106 -8.74 10.24 4.13
N GLU A 107 -9.96 10.68 3.80
CA GLU A 107 -11.00 11.04 4.76
C GLU A 107 -11.39 9.86 5.66
N GLU A 108 -11.44 8.65 5.10
CA GLU A 108 -11.69 7.44 5.87
C GLU A 108 -10.56 7.17 6.87
N ILE A 109 -9.30 7.23 6.43
CA ILE A 109 -8.13 7.06 7.31
C ILE A 109 -8.12 8.12 8.42
N CYS A 110 -8.44 9.37 8.11
CA CYS A 110 -8.49 10.47 9.06
C CYS A 110 -9.57 10.32 10.15
N LYS A 111 -10.51 9.37 10.03
CA LYS A 111 -11.48 9.05 11.10
C LYS A 111 -10.87 8.22 12.22
N TYR A 112 -9.68 7.65 12.03
CA TYR A 112 -9.03 6.76 12.98
C TYR A 112 -7.85 7.46 13.69
N SER A 113 -7.35 6.84 14.76
CA SER A 113 -6.16 7.35 15.45
C SER A 113 -4.94 7.29 14.54
N ARG A 114 -4.28 8.45 14.37
CA ARG A 114 -3.01 8.58 13.65
C ARG A 114 -1.92 7.72 14.26
N HIS A 115 -1.80 7.72 15.59
CA HIS A 115 -0.75 6.97 16.29
C HIS A 115 -0.93 5.45 16.13
N ILE A 116 -2.19 4.98 16.15
CA ILE A 116 -2.50 3.57 15.93
C ILE A 116 -2.22 3.17 14.46
N CYS A 117 -2.52 4.07 13.52
CA CYS A 117 -2.22 3.86 12.10
C CYS A 117 -0.71 3.73 11.85
N ASP A 118 0.09 4.64 12.41
CA ASP A 118 1.56 4.62 12.36
C ASP A 118 2.12 3.29 12.93
N LEU A 119 1.69 2.94 14.15
CA LEU A 119 2.09 1.68 14.80
C LEU A 119 1.77 0.45 13.94
N GLY A 120 0.57 0.41 13.36
CA GLY A 120 0.12 -0.67 12.50
C GLY A 120 0.93 -0.78 11.21
N LYS A 121 1.15 0.34 10.52
CA LYS A 121 1.95 0.41 9.29
C LYS A 121 3.39 -0.04 9.55
N ALA A 122 4.04 0.51 10.58
CA ALA A 122 5.41 0.16 10.93
C ALA A 122 5.55 -1.33 11.26
N PHE A 123 4.60 -1.90 12.02
CA PHE A 123 4.61 -3.33 12.33
C PHE A 123 4.40 -4.18 11.07
N PHE A 124 3.47 -3.80 10.18
CA PHE A 124 3.18 -4.54 8.95
C PHE A 124 4.42 -4.72 8.07
N TYR A 125 5.14 -3.63 7.78
CA TYR A 125 6.34 -3.69 6.95
C TYR A 125 7.50 -4.42 7.63
N THR A 126 7.58 -4.37 8.96
CA THR A 126 8.62 -5.09 9.70
C THR A 126 8.35 -6.60 9.72
N GLN A 127 7.10 -7.01 9.94
CA GLN A 127 6.77 -8.43 10.14
C GLN A 127 6.79 -9.24 8.85
N ILE A 128 6.46 -8.63 7.70
CA ILE A 128 6.32 -9.36 6.42
C ILE A 128 7.66 -9.94 5.92
N GLU A 129 8.77 -9.36 6.38
CA GLU A 129 10.13 -9.82 6.07
C GLU A 129 10.66 -10.85 7.10
N GLN A 130 9.82 -11.29 8.04
CA GLN A 130 10.20 -12.23 9.11
C GLN A 130 9.56 -13.61 8.95
N ASN A 131 10.14 -14.60 9.62
CA ASN A 131 9.46 -15.88 9.81
C ASN A 131 8.27 -15.74 10.76
N ILE A 132 7.25 -16.58 10.57
CA ILE A 132 5.98 -16.54 11.30
C ILE A 132 6.17 -16.58 12.83
N ALA A 133 7.10 -17.39 13.34
CA ALA A 133 7.33 -17.51 14.78
C ALA A 133 7.85 -16.20 15.40
N THR A 134 8.73 -15.49 14.69
CA THR A 134 9.28 -14.19 15.10
C THR A 134 8.22 -13.10 14.98
N ALA A 135 7.50 -13.06 13.84
CA ALA A 135 6.41 -12.13 13.59
C ALA A 135 5.32 -12.22 14.67
N ASN A 136 4.92 -13.44 15.06
CA ASN A 136 3.91 -13.65 16.11
C ASN A 136 4.38 -13.15 17.49
N ARG A 137 5.64 -13.40 17.86
CA ARG A 137 6.18 -12.95 19.15
C ARG A 137 6.25 -11.42 19.22
N GLN A 138 6.70 -10.79 18.14
CA GLN A 138 6.72 -9.33 18.04
C GLN A 138 5.30 -8.76 18.03
N GLY A 139 4.38 -9.36 17.26
CA GLY A 139 2.98 -8.96 17.20
C GLY A 139 2.28 -8.98 18.56
N ALA A 140 2.49 -10.03 19.36
CA ALA A 140 1.97 -10.09 20.73
C ALA A 140 2.51 -8.94 21.60
N THR A 141 3.80 -8.60 21.46
CA THR A 141 4.43 -7.50 22.20
C THR A 141 3.86 -6.15 21.77
N VAL A 142 3.76 -5.91 20.46
CA VAL A 142 3.19 -4.69 19.88
C VAL A 142 1.73 -4.51 20.32
N MET A 143 0.92 -5.58 20.26
CA MET A 143 -0.47 -5.56 20.70
C MET A 143 -0.60 -5.22 22.20
N CYS A 144 0.18 -5.86 23.06
CA CYS A 144 0.16 -5.58 24.51
C CYS A 144 0.56 -4.14 24.83
N ASN A 145 1.49 -3.55 24.06
CA ASN A 145 1.85 -2.15 24.21
C ASN A 145 0.77 -1.22 23.64
N ASN A 146 0.16 -1.58 22.51
CA ASN A 146 -0.94 -0.85 21.90
C ASN A 146 -2.10 -0.67 22.88
N LEU A 147 -2.51 -1.73 23.59
CA LEU A 147 -3.58 -1.68 24.60
C LEU A 147 -3.35 -0.66 25.75
N LYS A 148 -2.10 -0.26 25.98
CA LYS A 148 -1.76 0.72 27.03
C LYS A 148 -1.91 2.16 26.55
N LEU A 149 -1.98 2.39 25.24
CA LEU A 149 -2.04 3.72 24.62
C LEU A 149 -3.38 4.41 24.92
N PRO A 150 -3.40 5.75 25.06
CA PRO A 150 -4.63 6.52 25.29
C PRO A 150 -5.70 6.23 24.24
N ASP A 151 -5.33 6.24 22.95
CA ASP A 151 -6.26 5.99 21.85
C ASP A 151 -6.83 4.58 21.84
N ALA A 152 -6.05 3.57 22.23
CA ALA A 152 -6.57 2.21 22.34
C ALA A 152 -7.63 2.11 23.44
N LYS A 153 -7.37 2.72 24.62
CA LYS A 153 -8.32 2.76 25.74
C LYS A 153 -9.59 3.52 25.35
N GLU A 154 -9.45 4.65 24.67
CA GLU A 154 -10.56 5.45 24.17
C GLU A 154 -11.39 4.70 23.13
N GLY A 155 -10.74 4.07 22.14
CA GLY A 155 -11.40 3.29 21.10
C GLY A 155 -12.22 2.13 21.68
N ILE A 156 -11.63 1.38 22.62
CA ILE A 156 -12.33 0.30 23.34
C ILE A 156 -13.51 0.85 24.15
N SER A 157 -13.29 1.93 24.91
CA SER A 157 -14.34 2.57 25.72
C SER A 157 -15.50 3.08 24.86
N ALA A 158 -15.20 3.77 23.77
CA ALA A 158 -16.18 4.32 22.83
C ALA A 158 -17.00 3.23 22.16
N PHE A 159 -16.37 2.13 21.75
CA PHE A 159 -17.04 0.97 21.18
C PHE A 159 -18.02 0.34 22.19
N LEU A 160 -17.57 0.07 23.42
CA LEU A 160 -18.42 -0.48 24.48
C LEU A 160 -19.60 0.44 24.84
N GLN A 161 -19.39 1.75 24.76
CA GLN A 161 -20.39 2.78 25.05
C GLN A 161 -21.24 3.18 23.83
N LYS A 162 -21.04 2.55 22.65
CA LYS A 162 -21.74 2.87 21.40
C LYS A 162 -21.69 4.35 21.00
N ARG A 163 -20.56 5.00 21.25
CA ARG A 163 -20.31 6.41 20.87
C ARG A 163 -19.15 6.50 19.89
N LYS A 164 -19.02 7.64 19.22
CA LYS A 164 -17.83 7.92 18.41
C LYS A 164 -16.62 8.15 19.32
N PRO A 165 -15.45 7.57 19.00
CA PRO A 165 -14.21 7.84 19.75
C PRO A 165 -13.72 9.26 19.50
N LYS A 166 -12.98 9.80 20.47
CA LYS A 166 -12.26 11.08 20.39
C LYS A 166 -10.77 10.81 20.54
N TRP A 167 -10.08 10.69 19.42
CA TRP A 167 -8.63 10.43 19.41
C TRP A 167 -7.87 11.61 20.01
N VAL A 168 -6.81 11.30 20.75
CA VAL A 168 -5.89 12.25 21.35
C VAL A 168 -4.76 12.48 20.34
N GLU A 169 -4.56 13.72 19.89
CA GLU A 169 -3.40 14.11 19.08
C GLU A 169 -2.17 14.36 19.94
#